data_AF-A0A1L5KG64-F1
#
_entry.id   AF-A0A1L5KG64-F1
#
_cell.length_a   1.000
_cell.length_b   1.000
_cell.length_c   1.000
_cell.angle_alpha   90.00
_cell.angle_beta   90.00
_cell.angle_gamma   90.00
#
_symmetry.space_group_name_H-M   'P 1'
#
loop_
_entity.id
_entity.type
_entity.pdbx_description
1 polymer ?
#
loop_
_entity_poly.entity_id
_entity_poly.type
_entity_poly.pdbx_seq_one_letter_code
_entity_poly.pdbx_strand_id
1 'polypeptide(L)' 'MIADAHIYDRHVPLVEELLGRTPYPAPRLRLDPAVTDFYAFTPDSVQLENYRYHPLKEKIPVAI' A
#
# COMPACT_ATOMS: atom_id res chain seq x y z
N MET A 1 13.57 11.06 -1.18
CA MET A 1 14.83 10.27 -1.14
C MET A 1 14.85 9.53 0.18
N ILE A 2 15.33 8.28 0.20
CA ILE A 2 15.45 7.50 1.43
C ILE A 2 16.91 7.60 1.91
N ALA A 3 17.11 7.97 3.18
CA ALA A 3 18.44 8.06 3.79
C ALA A 3 18.91 6.72 4.37
N ASP A 4 18.00 5.97 4.99
CA ASP A 4 18.23 4.62 5.51
C ASP A 4 17.06 3.74 5.09
N ALA A 5 17.36 2.67 4.35
CA ALA A 5 16.43 1.62 4.00
C ALA A 5 16.99 0.30 4.54
N HIS A 6 16.29 -0.31 5.48
CA HIS A 6 16.69 -1.58 6.07
C HIS A 6 15.50 -2.53 6.20
N ILE A 7 15.82 -3.81 6.35
CA ILE A 7 14.88 -4.90 6.61
C ILE A 7 15.29 -5.49 7.96
N TYR A 8 14.36 -5.60 8.92
CA TYR A 8 14.64 -6.32 10.16
C TYR A 8 14.80 -7.81 9.87
N ASP A 9 15.72 -8.49 10.55
CA ASP A 9 15.99 -9.93 10.32
C ASP A 9 14.72 -10.79 10.33
N ARG A 10 13.80 -10.52 11.27
CA ARG A 10 12.51 -11.22 11.37
C ARG A 10 11.57 -11.01 10.17
N HIS A 11 11.84 -10.02 9.32
CA HIS A 11 11.08 -9.73 8.10
C HIS A 11 11.72 -10.33 6.85
N VAL A 12 12.98 -10.78 6.89
CA VAL A 12 13.68 -11.30 5.71
C VAL A 12 12.91 -12.43 5.02
N PRO A 13 12.44 -13.49 5.73
CA PRO A 13 11.71 -14.58 5.08
C PRO A 13 10.40 -14.12 4.42
N LEU A 14 9.71 -13.14 5.03
CA LEU A 14 8.48 -12.58 4.49
C LEU A 14 8.75 -11.76 3.22
N VAL A 15 9.82 -10.96 3.22
CA VAL A 15 10.20 -10.17 2.03
C VAL A 15 10.56 -11.07 0.86
N GLU A 16 11.30 -12.15 1.10
CA GLU A 16 11.62 -13.15 0.07
C GLU A 16 10.34 -13.77 -0.53
N GLU A 17 9.36 -14.12 0.30
CA GLU A 17 8.05 -14.61 -0.16
C GLU A 17 7.32 -13.57 -1.03
N LEU A 18 7.31 -12.30 -0.60
CA LEU A 18 6.66 -11.21 -1.33
C LEU A 18 7.31 -10.94 -2.68
N LEU A 19 8.65 -10.97 -2.75
CA LEU A 19 9.42 -10.77 -3.99
C LEU A 19 9.16 -11.86 -5.03
N GLY A 20 8.77 -13.07 -4.60
CA GLY A 20 8.40 -14.16 -5.49
C GLY A 20 7.02 -14.02 -6.15
N ARG A 21 6.20 -13.04 -5.74
CA ARG A 21 4.82 -12.88 -6.24
C ARG A 21 4.80 -12.09 -7.55
N THR A 22 4.03 -12.54 -8.53
CA THR A 22 3.78 -11.77 -9.75
C THR A 22 2.98 -10.50 -9.43
N PRO A 23 3.47 -9.30 -9.78
CA PRO A 23 2.72 -8.06 -9.54
C PRO A 23 1.41 -8.01 -10.32
N TYR A 24 0.37 -7.41 -9.74
CA TYR A 24 -0.83 -7.00 -10.47
C TYR A 24 -0.63 -5.62 -11.11
N PRO A 25 -1.41 -5.26 -12.14
CA PRO A 25 -1.46 -3.89 -12.63
C PRO A 25 -1.76 -2.90 -11.50
N ALA A 26 -1.18 -1.71 -11.59
CA ALA A 26 -1.46 -0.65 -10.63
C ALA A 26 -2.95 -0.28 -10.64
N PRO A 27 -3.55 0.01 -9.46
CA PRO A 27 -4.91 0.52 -9.40
C PRO A 27 -4.98 1.95 -9.96
N ARG A 28 -6.20 2.44 -10.13
CA ARG A 28 -6.44 3.86 -10.41
C ARG A 28 -7.01 4.54 -9.17
N LEU A 29 -6.31 5.55 -8.67
CA LEU A 29 -6.84 6.46 -7.65
C LEU A 29 -7.62 7.57 -8.33
N ARG A 30 -8.85 7.82 -7.89
CA ARG A 30 -9.70 8.90 -8.37
C ARG A 30 -10.16 9.74 -7.19
N LEU A 31 -10.11 11.05 -7.37
CA LEU A 31 -10.68 12.03 -6.45
C LEU A 31 -11.98 12.58 -7.04
N ASP A 32 -12.95 12.90 -6.20
CA ASP A 32 -14.16 13.60 -6.62
C ASP A 32 -13.79 15.02 -7.11
N PRO A 33 -13.99 15.33 -8.41
CA PRO A 33 -13.66 16.63 -8.97
C PRO A 33 -14.56 17.76 -8.47
N ALA A 34 -15.69 17.45 -7.81
CA ALA A 34 -16.57 18.45 -7.23
C ALA A 34 -16.00 19.06 -5.93
N VAL A 35 -15.05 18.39 -5.27
CA VAL A 35 -14.40 18.90 -4.06
C VAL A 35 -13.25 19.83 -4.44
N THR A 36 -13.45 21.12 -4.25
CA THR A 36 -12.47 22.16 -4.62
C THR A 36 -11.77 22.81 -3.43
N ASP A 37 -12.19 22.50 -2.19
CA ASP A 37 -11.52 22.93 -0.96
C ASP A 37 -10.70 21.77 -0.40
N PHE A 38 -9.40 22.01 -0.19
CA PHE A 38 -8.46 21.04 0.35
C PHE A 38 -8.91 20.47 1.70
N TYR A 39 -9.55 21.28 2.55
CA TYR A 39 -10.00 20.84 3.88
C TYR A 39 -11.39 20.18 3.87
N ALA A 40 -12.06 20.15 2.72
CA ALA A 40 -13.38 19.52 2.56
C ALA A 40 -13.31 18.06 2.10
N PHE A 41 -12.12 17.53 1.78
CA PHE A 41 -11.95 16.12 1.42
C PHE A 41 -12.31 15.20 2.58
N THR A 42 -13.06 14.14 2.27
CA THR A 42 -13.41 13.06 3.20
C THR A 42 -13.02 11.71 2.58
N PRO A 43 -13.08 10.60 3.32
CA PRO A 43 -12.87 9.27 2.74
C PRO A 43 -13.78 8.97 1.53
N ASP A 44 -15.02 9.49 1.54
CA ASP A 44 -15.98 9.28 0.45
C ASP A 44 -15.60 10.03 -0.84
N SER A 45 -14.76 11.05 -0.74
CA SER A 45 -14.22 11.81 -1.88
C SER A 45 -13.13 11.05 -2.65
N VAL A 46 -12.73 9.87 -2.19
CA VAL A 46 -11.62 9.07 -2.74
C VAL A 46 -12.12 7.71 -3.18
N GLN A 47 -11.77 7.32 -4.41
CA GLN A 47 -12.10 6.01 -4.96
C GLN A 47 -10.85 5.31 -5.45
N LEU A 48 -10.73 4.02 -5.13
CA LEU A 48 -9.66 3.17 -5.60
C LEU A 48 -10.24 2.11 -6.55
N GLU A 49 -10.04 2.30 -7.84
CA GLU A 49 -10.58 1.46 -8.89
C GLU A 49 -9.57 0.35 -9.26
N ASN A 50 -10.09 -0.85 -9.54
CA ASN A 50 -9.30 -2.02 -9.95
C ASN A 50 -8.20 -2.45 -8.97
N TYR A 51 -8.38 -2.19 -7.67
CA TYR A 51 -7.43 -2.63 -6.67
C TYR A 51 -7.42 -4.15 -6.52
N ARG A 52 -6.25 -4.72 -6.80
CA ARG A 52 -5.96 -6.14 -6.62
C ARG A 52 -4.77 -6.26 -5.69
N TYR A 53 -4.87 -7.17 -4.73
CA TYR A 53 -3.81 -7.42 -3.77
C TYR A 53 -3.63 -8.92 -3.56
N HIS A 54 -2.41 -9.28 -3.18
CA HIS A 54 -2.12 -10.64 -2.74
C HIS A 54 -2.48 -10.79 -1.26
N PRO A 55 -3.17 -11.87 -0.85
CA PRO A 55 -3.43 -12.13 0.55
C PRO A 55 -2.13 -12.17 1.38
N LEU A 56 -2.18 -11.55 2.56
CA LEU A 56 -1.15 -11.70 3.59
C LEU A 56 -1.62 -12.80 4.54
N LYS A 57 -0.86 -13.90 4.63
CA LYS A 57 -1.19 -15.03 5.50
C LYS A 57 -1.02 -14.66 6.97
N GLU A 58 -0.08 -13.77 7.26
CA GLU A 58 0.32 -13.39 8.61
C GLU A 58 0.44 -11.88 8.71
N LYS A 59 0.26 -11.35 9.94
CA LYS A 59 0.50 -9.93 10.21
C LYS A 59 2.01 -9.68 10.23
N ILE A 60 2.44 -8.58 9.64
CA ILE A 60 3.84 -8.16 9.68
C ILE A 60 4.15 -7.64 11.09
N PRO A 61 5.09 -8.25 11.84
CA PRO A 61 5.37 -7.86 13.21
C PRO A 61 6.05 -6.49 13.27
N VAL A 62 5.58 -5.60 14.13
CA VAL A 62 6.19 -4.28 14.32
C VAL A 62 7.42 -4.39 15.22
N ALA A 63 8.51 -3.70 14.84
CA ALA A 63 9.63 -3.46 15.73
C ALA A 63 9.21 -2.45 16.81
N ILE A 64 9.28 -2.83 18.08
CA ILE A 64 9.17 -1.89 19.21
C ILE A 64 10.59 -1.54 19.65
#